data_AF-A0A1B1AFY4-F1
#
_entry.id   AF-A0A1B1AFY4-F1
#
_cell.length_a   1.000
_cell.length_b   1.000
_cell.length_c   1.000
_cell.angle_alpha   90.00
_cell.angle_beta   90.00
_cell.angle_gamma   90.00
#
_symmetry.space_group_name_H-M   'P 1'
#
loop_
_entity.id
_entity.type
_entity.pdbx_description
1 polymer ?
#
loop_
_entity_poly.entity_id
_entity_poly.type
_entity_poly.pdbx_seq_one_letter_code
_entity_poly.pdbx_strand_id
1 'polypeptide(L)'
;MAGLVRNATFAALAIVALAGSPANAQSASAAQDLSYCAGAVAAHANLDVLSYPQGATGAWAPVLGRILDALNREPGVEGMTGRYAASASKGYWQEQPTAQRTAAANECRTRFAS
;
A
#
# COMPACT_ATOMS: atom_id res chain seq x y z
N MET A 1 -34.93 45.92 -23.48
CA MET A 1 -36.04 45.35 -22.68
C MET A 1 -36.00 43.83 -22.79
N ALA A 2 -36.25 43.14 -21.67
CA ALA A 2 -36.26 41.69 -21.46
C ALA A 2 -34.87 41.01 -21.55
N GLY A 3 -34.26 40.44 -20.51
CA GLY A 3 -34.81 39.90 -19.26
C GLY A 3 -35.33 38.49 -19.48
N LEU A 4 -34.48 37.46 -19.31
CA LEU A 4 -34.95 36.09 -19.17
C LEU A 4 -33.96 35.24 -18.36
N VAL A 5 -34.13 35.31 -17.04
CA VAL A 5 -33.77 34.25 -16.10
C VAL A 5 -34.66 33.05 -16.42
N ARG A 6 -34.09 31.91 -16.82
CA ARG A 6 -34.80 30.62 -16.79
C ARG A 6 -33.86 29.48 -16.40
N ASN A 7 -33.91 29.20 -15.11
CA ASN A 7 -34.05 27.87 -14.50
C ASN A 7 -32.97 26.83 -14.83
N ALA A 8 -31.96 26.80 -13.96
CA ALA A 8 -31.14 25.63 -13.73
C ALA A 8 -32.02 24.45 -13.26
N THR A 9 -32.33 23.53 -14.16
CA THR A 9 -32.84 22.20 -13.82
C THR A 9 -31.67 21.32 -13.39
N PHE A 10 -31.29 21.43 -12.12
CA PHE A 10 -30.57 20.37 -11.41
C PHE A 10 -31.57 19.28 -11.06
N ALA A 11 -31.67 18.25 -11.90
CA ALA A 11 -32.30 16.99 -11.50
C ALA A 11 -31.93 15.89 -12.51
N ALA A 12 -30.98 15.04 -12.14
CA ALA A 12 -31.14 13.58 -12.25
C ALA A 12 -29.95 12.92 -11.56
N LEU A 13 -30.16 12.57 -10.29
CA LEU A 13 -29.46 11.46 -9.66
C LEU A 13 -29.63 10.22 -10.54
N ALA A 14 -28.52 9.76 -11.10
CA ALA A 14 -28.38 8.38 -11.56
C ALA A 14 -26.99 7.91 -11.14
N ILE A 15 -26.75 7.87 -9.83
CA ILE A 15 -25.66 7.06 -9.28
C ILE A 15 -26.12 5.61 -9.43
N VAL A 16 -25.80 5.03 -10.58
CA VAL A 16 -25.90 3.58 -10.80
C VAL A 16 -24.92 2.96 -9.81
N ALA A 17 -25.47 2.35 -8.78
CA ALA A 17 -24.80 1.45 -7.88
C ALA A 17 -24.27 0.24 -8.66
N LEU A 18 -23.09 0.36 -9.25
CA LEU A 18 -22.29 -0.78 -9.68
C LEU A 18 -21.44 -1.25 -8.50
N ALA A 19 -22.10 -2.01 -7.63
CA ALA A 19 -21.64 -3.28 -7.05
C ALA A 19 -20.13 -3.48 -6.77
N GLY A 20 -19.43 -2.48 -6.27
CA GLY A 20 -18.19 -2.62 -5.54
C GLY A 20 -18.40 -2.07 -4.15
N SER A 21 -18.54 -2.93 -3.13
CA SER A 21 -18.56 -2.50 -1.74
C SER A 21 -17.42 -1.51 -1.50
N PRO A 22 -17.64 -0.30 -0.96
CA PRO A 22 -16.58 0.68 -0.72
C PRO A 22 -15.45 0.12 0.16
N ALA A 23 -15.73 -0.94 0.90
CA ALA A 23 -14.74 -1.75 1.62
C ALA A 23 -13.61 -2.28 0.73
N ASN A 24 -13.88 -2.74 -0.50
CA ASN A 24 -12.85 -3.34 -1.36
C ASN A 24 -11.87 -2.30 -1.93
N ALA A 25 -12.32 -1.05 -2.16
CA ALA A 25 -11.43 0.03 -2.60
C ALA A 25 -10.50 0.50 -1.46
N GLN A 26 -11.00 0.48 -0.23
CA GLN A 26 -10.21 0.81 0.97
C GLN A 26 -9.23 -0.31 1.31
N SER A 27 -9.64 -1.58 1.20
CA SER A 27 -8.74 -2.74 1.37
C SER A 27 -7.64 -2.79 0.31
N ALA A 28 -7.94 -2.45 -0.95
CA ALA A 28 -6.92 -2.31 -1.97
C ALA A 28 -5.90 -1.21 -1.60
N SER A 29 -6.36 -0.07 -1.07
CA SER A 29 -5.47 0.99 -0.60
C SER A 29 -4.59 0.55 0.57
N ALA A 30 -5.11 -0.24 1.52
CA ALA A 30 -4.36 -0.73 2.67
C ALA A 30 -3.31 -1.79 2.26
N ALA A 31 -3.72 -2.79 1.48
CA ALA A 31 -2.83 -3.81 0.94
C ALA A 31 -1.72 -3.21 0.06
N GLN A 32 -2.04 -2.21 -0.75
CA GLN A 32 -1.10 -1.53 -1.61
C GLN A 32 -0.09 -0.70 -0.81
N ASP A 33 -0.54 0.01 0.23
CA ASP A 33 0.34 0.77 1.12
C ASP A 33 1.25 -0.15 1.96
N LEU A 34 0.71 -1.26 2.49
CA LEU A 34 1.49 -2.25 3.23
C LEU A 34 2.54 -2.95 2.34
N SER A 35 2.16 -3.37 1.14
CA SER A 35 3.10 -3.97 0.19
C SER A 35 4.15 -2.95 -0.28
N TYR A 36 3.76 -1.68 -0.47
CA TYR A 36 4.67 -0.58 -0.78
C TYR A 36 5.71 -0.36 0.32
N CYS A 37 5.27 -0.35 1.58
CA CYS A 37 6.15 -0.21 2.73
C CYS A 37 7.05 -1.43 2.97
N ALA A 38 6.51 -2.64 2.82
CA ALA A 38 7.30 -3.87 2.90
C ALA A 38 8.40 -3.88 1.83
N GLY A 39 8.07 -3.47 0.60
CA GLY A 39 9.02 -3.33 -0.49
C GLY A 39 10.12 -2.31 -0.19
N ALA A 40 9.76 -1.13 0.34
CA ALA A 40 10.71 -0.08 0.68
C ALA A 40 11.73 -0.55 1.74
N VAL A 41 11.23 -1.15 2.82
CA VAL A 41 12.07 -1.68 3.91
C VAL A 41 12.95 -2.82 3.41
N ALA A 42 12.39 -3.74 2.65
CA ALA A 42 13.13 -4.89 2.12
C ALA A 42 14.23 -4.46 1.13
N ALA A 43 13.96 -3.45 0.29
CA ALA A 43 14.96 -2.91 -0.62
C ALA A 43 16.03 -2.11 0.13
N HIS A 44 15.67 -1.34 1.16
CA HIS A 44 16.62 -0.56 1.95
C HIS A 44 17.58 -1.44 2.76
N ALA A 45 17.05 -2.46 3.43
CA ALA A 45 17.80 -3.34 4.33
C ALA A 45 18.30 -4.63 3.66
N ASN A 46 18.12 -4.76 2.34
CA ASN A 46 18.44 -5.97 1.57
C ASN A 46 17.83 -7.25 2.17
N LEU A 47 16.58 -7.18 2.62
CA LEU A 47 15.83 -8.31 3.16
C LEU A 47 15.03 -8.99 2.06
N ASP A 48 14.83 -10.30 2.18
CA ASP A 48 13.94 -11.04 1.29
C ASP A 48 12.56 -11.22 1.93
N VAL A 49 11.53 -10.77 1.21
CA VAL A 49 10.13 -10.84 1.65
C VAL A 49 9.56 -12.26 1.51
N LEU A 50 10.03 -13.01 0.51
CA LEU A 50 9.50 -14.33 0.20
C LEU A 50 9.99 -15.37 1.22
N SER A 51 11.25 -15.30 1.62
CA SER A 51 11.85 -16.20 2.62
C SER A 51 11.78 -15.70 4.06
N TYR A 52 11.30 -14.47 4.33
CA TYR A 52 11.18 -13.93 5.69
C TYR A 52 10.40 -14.89 6.62
N PRO A 53 10.92 -15.22 7.83
CA PRO A 53 12.01 -14.53 8.54
C PRO A 53 13.43 -15.11 8.30
N GLN A 54 13.61 -16.08 7.39
CA GLN A 54 14.91 -16.71 7.20
C GLN A 54 15.97 -15.69 6.77
N GLY A 55 17.10 -15.67 7.49
CA GLY A 55 18.21 -14.75 7.21
C GLY A 55 17.94 -13.27 7.56
N ALA A 56 16.76 -12.93 8.08
CA ALA A 56 16.44 -11.56 8.47
C ALA A 56 17.20 -11.16 9.75
N THR A 57 18.10 -10.19 9.64
CA THR A 57 18.90 -9.69 10.77
C THR A 57 18.95 -8.15 10.76
N GLY A 58 19.37 -7.57 11.88
CA GLY A 58 19.51 -6.12 12.03
C GLY A 58 18.20 -5.39 12.39
N ALA A 59 18.30 -4.07 12.57
CA ALA A 59 17.23 -3.24 13.12
C ALA A 59 15.96 -3.16 12.25
N TRP A 60 16.05 -3.50 10.97
CA TRP A 60 14.95 -3.43 10.01
C TRP A 60 14.13 -4.72 9.91
N ALA A 61 14.68 -5.86 10.35
CA ALA A 61 13.98 -7.14 10.37
C ALA A 61 12.64 -7.09 11.14
N PRO A 62 12.56 -6.58 12.39
CA PRO A 62 11.29 -6.51 13.13
C PRO A 62 10.30 -5.50 12.53
N VAL A 63 10.76 -4.50 11.78
CA VAL A 63 9.88 -3.57 11.06
C VAL A 63 9.24 -4.29 9.89
N LEU A 64 10.04 -5.01 9.09
CA LEU A 64 9.53 -5.82 7.99
C LEU A 64 8.54 -6.88 8.49
N GLY A 65 8.87 -7.58 9.58
CA GLY A 65 7.98 -8.56 10.19
C GLY A 65 6.60 -8.00 10.54
N ARG A 66 6.55 -6.83 11.19
CA ARG A 66 5.29 -6.17 11.53
C ARG A 66 4.45 -5.79 10.31
N ILE A 67 5.10 -5.29 9.25
CA ILE A 67 4.40 -4.94 8.01
C ILE A 67 3.85 -6.21 7.34
N LEU A 68 4.63 -7.29 7.28
CA LEU A 68 4.19 -8.56 6.70
C LEU A 68 3.07 -9.22 7.52
N ASP A 69 3.11 -9.12 8.83
CA ASP A 69 2.03 -9.60 9.71
C ASP A 69 0.74 -8.80 9.49
N ALA A 70 0.83 -7.49 9.30
CA ALA A 70 -0.32 -6.65 8.94
C ALA A 70 -0.85 -7.01 7.55
N LEU A 71 0.04 -7.13 6.56
CA LEU A 71 -0.33 -7.51 5.19
C LEU A 71 -1.00 -8.89 5.13
N ASN A 72 -0.57 -9.84 5.96
CA ASN A 72 -1.15 -11.17 6.05
C ASN A 72 -2.56 -11.19 6.67
N ARG A 73 -3.00 -10.09 7.30
CA ARG A 73 -4.35 -9.92 7.85
C ARG A 73 -5.28 -9.18 6.89
N GLU A 74 -4.75 -8.63 5.80
CA GLU A 74 -5.54 -7.88 4.83
C GLU A 74 -6.31 -8.82 3.88
N PRO A 75 -7.63 -8.63 3.73
CA PRO A 75 -8.45 -9.43 2.84
C PRO A 75 -7.96 -9.41 1.38
N GLY A 76 -7.76 -10.59 0.79
CA GLY A 76 -7.40 -10.75 -0.62
C GLY A 76 -5.89 -10.68 -0.93
N VAL A 77 -5.04 -10.45 0.08
CA VAL A 77 -3.58 -10.47 -0.05
C VAL A 77 -2.91 -11.30 1.05
N GLU A 78 -3.64 -12.22 1.67
CA GLU A 78 -3.14 -13.08 2.72
C GLU A 78 -2.03 -14.01 2.20
N GLY A 79 -1.12 -14.37 3.10
CA GLY A 79 -0.05 -15.32 2.85
C GLY A 79 0.88 -14.90 1.71
N MET A 80 0.99 -15.78 0.70
CA MET A 80 1.93 -15.59 -0.41
C MET A 80 1.52 -14.46 -1.36
N THR A 81 0.22 -14.17 -1.49
CA THR A 81 -0.26 -13.12 -2.40
C THR A 81 0.31 -11.75 -2.00
N GLY A 82 0.21 -11.38 -0.71
CA GLY A 82 0.80 -10.16 -0.18
C GLY A 82 2.32 -10.18 -0.25
N ARG A 83 2.96 -11.33 0.00
CA ARG A 83 4.42 -11.46 -0.14
C ARG A 83 4.90 -11.22 -1.56
N TYR A 84 4.18 -11.69 -2.57
CA TYR A 84 4.48 -11.37 -3.97
C TYR A 84 4.28 -9.88 -4.28
N ALA A 85 3.21 -9.26 -3.79
CA ALA A 85 2.99 -7.82 -3.95
C ALA A 85 4.14 -6.99 -3.32
N ALA A 86 4.56 -7.35 -2.11
CA ALA A 86 5.68 -6.72 -1.43
C ALA A 86 7.03 -6.98 -2.13
N SER A 87 7.23 -8.18 -2.69
CA SER A 87 8.42 -8.49 -3.50
C SER A 87 8.45 -7.68 -4.81
N ALA A 88 7.30 -7.49 -5.46
CA ALA A 88 7.20 -6.63 -6.65
C ALA A 88 7.53 -5.17 -6.29
N SER A 89 7.00 -4.68 -5.16
CA SER A 89 7.35 -3.34 -4.65
C SER A 89 8.84 -3.22 -4.31
N LYS A 90 9.47 -4.25 -3.74
CA LYS A 90 10.92 -4.28 -3.52
C LYS A 90 11.68 -4.03 -4.83
N GLY A 91 11.28 -4.68 -5.92
CA GLY A 91 11.86 -4.46 -7.25
C GLY A 91 11.76 -3.00 -7.70
N TYR A 92 10.56 -2.41 -7.60
CA TYR A 92 10.36 -0.98 -7.87
C TYR A 92 11.29 -0.08 -7.04
N TRP A 93 11.48 -0.36 -5.76
CA TRP A 93 12.33 0.44 -4.87
C TRP A 93 13.82 0.27 -5.11
N GLN A 94 14.23 -0.88 -5.65
CA GLN A 94 15.62 -1.12 -6.06
C GLN A 94 16.00 -0.23 -7.26
N GLU A 95 15.04 0.09 -8.13
CA GLU A 95 15.21 1.01 -9.26
C GLU A 95 15.25 2.48 -8.84
N GLN A 96 14.72 2.81 -7.66
CA GLN A 96 14.72 4.19 -7.16
C GLN A 96 16.11 4.65 -6.66
N PRO A 97 16.39 5.97 -6.71
CA PRO A 97 17.58 6.54 -6.07
C PRO A 97 17.64 6.17 -4.58
N THR A 98 18.86 5.88 -4.09
CA THR A 98 19.08 5.47 -2.69
C THR A 98 18.47 6.44 -1.68
N ALA A 99 18.50 7.74 -1.95
CA ALA A 99 17.90 8.76 -1.08
C ALA A 99 16.37 8.58 -0.95
N GLN A 100 15.67 8.35 -2.06
CA GLN A 100 14.22 8.16 -2.08
C GLN A 100 13.82 6.86 -1.38
N ARG A 101 14.51 5.75 -1.70
CA ARG A 101 14.30 4.46 -1.04
C ARG A 101 14.51 4.55 0.48
N THR A 102 15.55 5.27 0.91
CA THR A 102 15.84 5.45 2.34
C THR A 102 14.79 6.32 3.03
N ALA A 103 14.33 7.39 2.38
CA ALA A 103 13.26 8.24 2.90
C ALA A 103 11.97 7.43 3.11
N ALA A 104 11.54 6.67 2.11
CA ALA A 104 10.35 5.83 2.21
C ALA A 104 10.49 4.74 3.27
N ALA A 105 11.63 4.06 3.36
CA ALA A 105 11.87 3.07 4.41
C ALA A 105 11.78 3.70 5.82
N ASN A 106 12.32 4.91 6.00
CA ASN A 106 12.23 5.64 7.27
C ASN A 106 10.81 6.09 7.61
N GLU A 107 10.03 6.50 6.61
CA GLU A 107 8.61 6.80 6.77
C GLU A 107 7.84 5.56 7.24
N CYS A 108 8.00 4.43 6.54
CA CYS A 108 7.39 3.17 6.92
C CYS A 108 7.83 2.72 8.31
N ARG A 109 9.11 2.88 8.67
CA ARG A 109 9.58 2.62 10.04
C ARG A 109 8.86 3.48 11.06
N THR A 110 8.65 4.76 10.80
CA THR A 110 7.94 5.65 11.74
C THR A 110 6.51 5.15 12.00
N ARG A 111 5.87 4.58 10.97
CA ARG A 111 4.50 4.05 11.04
C ARG A 111 4.40 2.68 11.70
N PHE A 112 5.38 1.81 11.49
CA PHE A 112 5.31 0.40 11.89
C PHE A 112 6.33 -0.01 12.97
N ALA A 113 7.21 0.90 13.41
CA ALA A 113 8.18 0.63 14.46
C ALA A 113 7.73 0.97 15.89
N SER A 114 6.60 1.68 16.04
CA SER A 114 5.93 1.96 17.33
C SER A 114 5.36 0.71 17.97
#